data_AF-A0A966QDY0-F1
#
_entry.id   AF-A0A966QDY0-F1
#
_cell.length_a   1.000
_cell.length_b   1.000
_cell.length_c   1.000
_cell.angle_alpha   90.00
_cell.angle_beta   90.00
_cell.angle_gamma   90.00
#
_symmetry.space_group_name_H-M   'P 1'
#
loop_
_entity.id
_entity.type
_entity.pdbx_description
1 polymer ?
#
loop_
_entity_poly.entity_id
_entity_poly.type
_entity_poly.pdbx_seq_one_letter_code
_entity_poly.pdbx_strand_id
1 'polypeptide(L)'
;MLHEAQTSFLHPLSVVEPSDDPEILLFNAFALAEEMVVAALTEDQLDENFRVVRILYETGLPGSHVQELFEEIRLGNRQALLRLIEYVADALVDESEAADGEGEIPTAA
;
A
#
# COMPACT_ATOMS: atom_id res chain seq x y z
N MET A 1 -4.25 35.08 19.64
CA MET A 1 -3.22 34.02 19.49
C MET A 1 -3.93 32.83 18.87
N LEU A 2 -3.81 32.65 17.56
CA LEU A 2 -4.41 31.54 16.83
C LEU A 2 -3.72 30.27 17.30
N HIS A 3 -4.47 29.36 17.93
CA HIS A 3 -4.00 28.01 18.17
C HIS A 3 -3.90 27.34 16.80
N GLU A 4 -2.67 27.15 16.32
CA GLU A 4 -2.37 26.24 15.21
C GLU A 4 -2.87 24.86 15.62
N ALA A 5 -4.02 24.46 15.08
CA ALA A 5 -4.35 23.06 14.95
C ALA A 5 -3.29 22.47 14.00
N GLN A 6 -2.18 21.98 14.55
CA GLN A 6 -1.40 20.94 13.89
C GLN A 6 -2.31 19.71 13.82
N THR A 7 -3.21 19.70 12.84
CA THR A 7 -3.79 18.46 12.35
C THR A 7 -2.62 17.66 11.81
N SER A 8 -2.07 16.77 12.63
CA SER A 8 -1.31 15.64 12.13
C SER A 8 -2.26 14.91 11.21
N PHE A 9 -2.12 15.10 9.90
CA PHE A 9 -2.86 14.34 8.91
C PHE A 9 -2.22 12.95 8.91
N LEU A 10 -2.60 12.15 9.91
CA LEU A 10 -2.38 10.71 9.87
C LEU A 10 -3.33 10.22 8.79
N HIS A 11 -2.77 9.62 7.74
CA HIS A 11 -3.57 8.97 6.71
C HIS A 11 -4.48 7.96 7.43
N PRO A 12 -5.76 7.78 7.06
CA PRO A 12 -6.63 6.79 7.69
C PRO A 12 -5.99 5.39 7.69
N LEU A 13 -5.23 5.11 6.63
CA LEU A 13 -4.32 3.98 6.53
C LEU A 13 -2.95 4.25 7.20
N SER A 14 -2.80 4.91 8.34
CA SER A 14 -1.52 4.91 9.08
C SER A 14 -1.68 4.49 10.54
N VAL A 15 -2.87 4.00 10.89
CA VAL A 15 -3.25 3.50 12.19
C VAL A 15 -2.86 2.02 12.30
N VAL A 16 -1.96 1.68 13.22
CA VAL A 16 -1.68 0.27 13.56
C VAL A 16 -2.85 -0.24 14.39
N GLU A 17 -3.53 -1.29 13.92
CA GLU A 17 -4.59 -1.93 14.69
C GLU A 17 -4.00 -3.10 15.51
N PRO A 18 -4.36 -3.24 16.79
CA PRO A 18 -4.00 -4.42 17.55
C PRO A 18 -4.80 -5.63 17.03
N SER A 19 -4.12 -6.74 16.77
CA SER A 19 -4.77 -8.03 16.53
C SER A 19 -5.35 -8.60 17.83
N ASP A 20 -6.31 -9.52 17.72
CA ASP A 20 -6.79 -10.34 18.85
C ASP A 20 -5.70 -11.28 19.38
N ASP A 21 -4.65 -11.53 18.58
CA ASP A 21 -3.43 -12.20 19.01
C ASP A 21 -2.37 -11.16 19.43
N PRO A 22 -1.95 -11.11 20.71
CA PRO A 22 -0.98 -10.13 21.21
C PRO A 22 0.43 -10.27 20.62
N GLU A 23 0.74 -11.36 19.91
CA GLU A 23 2.00 -11.55 19.18
C GLU A 23 1.92 -11.07 17.72
N ILE A 24 0.72 -10.71 17.23
CA ILE A 24 0.48 -10.27 15.85
C ILE A 24 0.20 -8.76 15.84
N LEU A 25 1.05 -8.01 15.13
CA LEU A 25 0.78 -6.62 14.79
C LEU A 25 0.12 -6.59 13.40
N LEU A 26 -1.08 -6.00 13.29
CA LEU A 26 -1.65 -5.72 11.98
C LEU A 26 -0.88 -4.53 11.39
N PHE A 27 -0.08 -4.82 10.37
CA PHE A 27 0.58 -3.75 9.63
C PHE A 27 -0.48 -2.91 8.95
N ASN A 28 -0.37 -1.59 9.10
CA ASN A 28 -1.19 -0.74 8.27
C ASN A 28 -0.78 -0.95 6.79
N ALA A 29 -1.74 -1.22 5.91
CA ALA A 29 -1.53 -1.42 4.48
C ALA A 29 -0.66 -0.31 3.85
N PHE A 30 -0.78 0.93 4.31
CA PHE A 30 0.08 2.03 3.83
C PHE A 30 1.52 1.94 4.31
N ALA A 31 1.75 1.54 5.57
CA ALA A 31 3.09 1.39 6.10
C ALA A 31 3.82 0.24 5.38
N LEU A 32 3.09 -0.86 5.12
CA LEU A 32 3.59 -1.97 4.30
C LEU A 32 3.84 -1.52 2.86
N ALA A 33 2.92 -0.78 2.25
CA ALA A 33 3.07 -0.24 0.90
C ALA A 33 4.25 0.73 0.79
N GLU A 34 4.47 1.59 1.79
CA GLU A 34 5.62 2.51 1.83
C GLU A 34 6.93 1.72 1.82
N GLU A 35 7.08 0.74 2.71
CA GLU A 35 8.27 -0.12 2.77
C GLU A 35 8.51 -0.84 1.43
N MET A 36 7.46 -1.43 0.86
CA MET A 36 7.53 -2.14 -0.42
C MET A 36 7.90 -1.21 -1.58
N VAL A 37 7.31 -0.01 -1.65
CA VAL A 37 7.60 0.95 -2.72
C VAL A 37 9.01 1.50 -2.60
N VAL A 38 9.48 1.83 -1.39
CA VAL A 38 10.86 2.29 -1.15
C VAL A 38 11.87 1.19 -1.54
N ALA A 39 11.59 -0.05 -1.17
CA ALA A 39 12.37 -1.21 -1.60
C ALA A 39 12.39 -1.35 -3.13
N ALA A 40 11.23 -1.31 -3.78
CA ALA A 40 11.08 -1.41 -5.23
C ALA A 40 11.78 -0.30 -6.04
N LEU A 41 11.99 0.87 -5.45
CA LEU A 41 12.71 1.99 -6.06
C LEU A 41 14.23 1.90 -5.90
N THR A 42 14.72 0.94 -5.10
CA THR A 42 16.15 0.68 -4.92
C THR A 42 16.68 -0.19 -6.07
N GLU A 43 17.71 0.27 -6.77
CA GLU A 43 18.21 -0.36 -8.02
C GLU A 43 18.59 -1.84 -7.88
N ASP A 44 19.01 -2.27 -6.69
CA ASP A 44 19.45 -3.65 -6.41
C ASP A 44 18.31 -4.60 -5.99
N GLN A 45 17.08 -4.11 -5.85
CA GLN A 45 15.92 -4.90 -5.37
C GLN A 45 14.92 -5.17 -6.50
N LEU A 46 15.39 -5.85 -7.55
CA LEU A 46 14.56 -6.19 -8.72
C LEU A 46 13.33 -7.02 -8.34
N ASP A 47 13.46 -7.94 -7.38
CA ASP A 47 12.34 -8.80 -6.94
C ASP A 47 11.22 -7.96 -6.31
N GLU A 48 11.55 -6.96 -5.48
CA GLU A 48 10.57 -6.05 -4.90
C GLU A 48 9.97 -5.11 -5.95
N ASN A 49 10.78 -4.69 -6.93
CA ASN A 49 10.29 -3.95 -8.09
C ASN A 49 9.24 -4.75 -8.86
N PHE A 50 9.52 -6.01 -9.18
CA PHE A 50 8.57 -6.89 -9.86
C PHE A 50 7.31 -7.10 -9.04
N ARG A 51 7.43 -7.24 -7.71
CA ARG A 51 6.28 -7.40 -6.82
C ARG A 51 5.36 -6.19 -6.86
N VAL A 52 5.90 -4.98 -6.74
CA VAL A 52 5.12 -3.73 -6.81
C VAL A 52 4.48 -3.57 -8.19
N VAL A 53 5.22 -3.81 -9.28
CA VAL A 53 4.67 -3.73 -10.64
C VAL A 53 3.54 -4.73 -10.86
N ARG A 54 3.65 -5.95 -10.32
CA ARG A 54 2.60 -6.97 -10.42
C ARG A 54 1.33 -6.52 -9.71
N ILE A 55 1.45 -6.02 -8.47
CA ILE A 55 0.31 -5.49 -7.70
C ILE A 55 -0.41 -4.39 -8.49
N LEU A 56 0.34 -3.43 -9.03
CA LEU A 56 -0.24 -2.33 -9.83
C LEU A 56 -0.86 -2.80 -11.14
N TYR A 57 -0.37 -3.90 -11.72
CA TYR A 57 -0.98 -4.48 -12.91
C TYR A 57 -2.32 -5.16 -12.58
N GLU A 58 -2.40 -5.83 -11.43
CA GLU A 58 -3.59 -6.52 -10.95
C GLU A 58 -4.73 -5.55 -10.59
N THR A 59 -4.43 -4.32 -10.20
CA THR A 59 -5.45 -3.26 -10.00
C THR A 59 -6.04 -2.72 -11.31
N GLY A 60 -5.51 -3.12 -12.47
CA GLY A 60 -5.98 -2.68 -13.78
C GLY A 60 -5.46 -1.29 -14.20
N LEU A 61 -4.43 -0.76 -13.53
CA LEU A 61 -3.78 0.48 -13.97
C LEU A 61 -3.12 0.28 -15.35
N PRO A 62 -3.30 1.23 -16.29
CA PRO A 62 -2.61 1.16 -17.57
C PRO A 62 -1.09 1.17 -17.38
N GLY A 63 -0.38 0.25 -18.05
CA GLY A 63 1.09 0.17 -17.93
C GLY A 63 1.82 1.46 -18.28
N SER A 64 1.28 2.28 -19.20
CA SER A 64 1.81 3.60 -19.50
C SER A 64 1.74 4.58 -18.32
N HIS A 65 0.68 4.49 -17.52
CA HIS A 65 0.52 5.32 -16.33
C HIS A 65 1.46 4.86 -15.19
N VAL A 66 1.63 3.55 -15.03
CA VAL A 66 2.63 3.00 -14.10
C VAL A 66 4.02 3.49 -14.48
N GLN A 67 4.39 3.41 -15.76
CA GLN A 67 5.66 3.90 -16.25
C GLN A 67 5.86 5.41 -15.97
N GLU A 68 4.84 6.23 -16.26
CA GLU A 68 4.85 7.67 -15.99
C GLU A 68 5.09 7.96 -14.50
N LEU A 69 4.43 7.24 -13.59
CA LEU A 69 4.66 7.38 -12.14
C LEU A 69 6.11 7.10 -11.77
N PHE A 70 6.70 6.01 -12.26
CA PHE A 70 8.11 5.70 -11.99
C PHE A 70 9.06 6.77 -12.56
N GLU A 71 8.76 7.32 -13.74
CA GLU A 71 9.55 8.42 -14.33
C GLU A 71 9.45 9.70 -13.50
N GLU A 72 8.25 10.10 -13.07
CA GLU A 72 8.06 11.26 -12.21
C GLU A 72 8.76 11.10 -10.85
N ILE A 73 8.74 9.91 -10.27
CA ILE A 73 9.45 9.61 -9.00
C ILE A 73 10.96 9.76 -9.19
N ARG A 74 11.53 9.25 -10.28
CA ARG A 74 12.97 9.43 -10.60
C ARG A 74 13.35 10.90 -10.79
N LEU A 75 12.41 11.72 -11.26
CA LEU A 75 12.57 13.18 -11.33
C LEU A 75 12.41 13.89 -9.98
N GLY A 76 12.13 13.15 -8.90
CA GLY A 76 11.98 13.68 -7.54
C GLY A 76 10.56 14.15 -7.20
N ASN A 77 9.54 13.75 -7.98
CA ASN A 77 8.16 14.11 -7.69
C ASN A 77 7.62 13.33 -6.47
N ARG A 78 7.59 14.00 -5.32
CA ARG A 78 7.05 13.41 -4.07
C ARG A 78 5.56 13.07 -4.15
N GLN A 79 4.78 13.76 -4.97
CA GLN A 79 3.35 13.46 -5.12
C GLN A 79 3.14 12.17 -5.91
N ALA A 80 3.98 11.90 -6.91
CA ALA A 80 3.97 10.63 -7.62
C ALA A 80 4.35 9.47 -6.70
N LEU A 81 5.32 9.68 -5.80
CA LEU A 81 5.71 8.69 -4.80
C LEU A 81 4.55 8.36 -3.85
N LEU A 82 3.89 9.38 -3.29
CA LEU A 82 2.74 9.17 -2.41
C LEU A 82 1.60 8.45 -3.13
N ARG A 83 1.29 8.84 -4.36
CA ARG A 83 0.25 8.20 -5.18
C ARG A 83 0.59 6.73 -5.48
N LEU A 84 1.86 6.41 -5.71
CA LEU A 84 2.30 5.03 -5.89
C LEU A 84 2.10 4.20 -4.61
N ILE A 85 2.43 4.76 -3.45
CA ILE A 85 2.20 4.12 -2.14
C ILE A 85 0.71 3.90 -1.90
N GLU A 86 -0.13 4.90 -2.18
CA GLU A 86 -1.59 4.80 -2.08
C GLU A 86 -2.15 3.67 -2.94
N TYR A 87 -1.75 3.59 -4.22
CA TYR A 87 -2.23 2.50 -5.10
C TYR A 87 -1.83 1.11 -4.62
N VAL A 88 -0.62 0.96 -4.07
CA VAL A 88 -0.18 -0.31 -3.51
C VAL A 88 -0.94 -0.61 -2.21
N ALA A 89 -1.17 0.39 -1.36
CA ALA A 89 -1.91 0.23 -0.11
C ALA A 89 -3.37 -0.20 -0.38
N ASP A 90 -4.05 0.46 -1.31
CA ASP A 90 -5.42 0.11 -1.70
C ASP A 90 -5.50 -1.32 -2.24
N ALA A 91 -4.55 -1.73 -3.09
CA ALA A 91 -4.49 -3.08 -3.62
C ALA A 91 -4.29 -4.16 -2.53
N LEU A 92 -3.49 -3.86 -1.51
CA LEU A 92 -3.27 -4.76 -0.38
C LEU A 92 -4.52 -4.90 0.50
N VAL A 93 -5.29 -3.82 0.65
CA VAL A 93 -6.59 -3.86 1.34
C VAL A 93 -7.58 -4.72 0.54
N ASP A 94 -7.70 -4.48 -0.77
CA ASP A 94 -8.59 -5.25 -1.64
C ASP A 94 -8.25 -6.76 -1.64
N GLU A 95 -6.96 -7.12 -1.64
CA GLU A 95 -6.51 -8.51 -1.53
C GLU A 95 -6.92 -9.15 -0.20
N SER A 96 -6.84 -8.41 0.90
CA SER A 96 -7.24 -8.90 2.23
C SER A 96 -8.74 -9.15 2.34
N GLU A 97 -9.57 -8.26 1.78
CA GLU A 97 -11.03 -8.44 1.77
C GLU A 97 -11.46 -9.62 0.90
N ALA A 98 -10.77 -9.85 -0.22
CA ALA A 98 -11.01 -11.00 -1.08
C ALA A 98 -10.66 -12.33 -0.39
N ALA A 99 -9.59 -12.36 0.41
CA ALA A 99 -9.18 -13.55 1.16
C ALA A 99 -10.17 -13.91 2.27
N ASP A 100 -10.76 -12.93 2.96
CA ASP A 100 -11.75 -13.15 4.02
C ASP A 100 -13.11 -13.63 3.47
N GLY A 101 -13.42 -13.34 2.19
CA GLY A 101 -14.64 -13.78 1.51
C GLY A 101 -14.72 -15.28 1.17
N GLU A 102 -13.58 -15.99 1.16
CA GLU A 102 -13.53 -17.44 0.88
C GLU A 102 -13.65 -18.31 2.15
N GLY A 103 -13.86 -17.70 3.32
CA GLY A 103 -13.91 -18.34 4.64
C GLY A 103 -15.28 -18.80 5.14
N GLU A 104 -16.37 -18.69 4.37
CA GLU A 104 -17.65 -19.33 4.74
C GLU A 104 -17.57 -20.85 4.52
N ILE A 105 -17.03 -21.56 5.52
CA ILE A 105 -17.25 -23.00 5.66
C ILE A 105 -18.77 -23.20 5.79
N PRO A 106 -19.44 -23.96 4.90
CA PRO A 106 -20.84 -24.26 5.08
C PRO A 106 -20.97 -25.15 6.33
N THR A 107 -21.50 -24.59 7.41
CA THR A 107 -21.96 -25.38 8.55
C THR A 107 -23.15 -26.21 8.07
N ALA A 108 -22.84 -27.43 7.64
CA ALA A 108 -23.81 -28.41 7.20
C ALA A 108 -24.73 -28.80 8.38
N ALA A 109 -26.04 -28.63 8.12
CA ALA A 109 -27.23 -29.33 8.64
C ALA A 109 -27.40 -29.54 10.16
#